data_AF-A0A7R7A6F5-F1
#
_entry.id   AF-A0A7R7A6F5-F1
#
_cell.length_a   1.000
_cell.length_b   1.000
_cell.length_c   1.000
_cell.angle_alpha   90.00
_cell.angle_beta   90.00
_cell.angle_gamma   90.00
#
_symmetry.space_group_name_H-M   'P 1'
#
loop_
_entity.id
_entity.type
_entity.pdbx_description
1 polymer ?
#
loop_
_entity_poly.entity_id
_entity_poly.type
_entity_poly.pdbx_seq_one_letter_code
_entity_poly.pdbx_strand_id
1 'polypeptide(L)'
;MHLPASKIDYIKEAKRAKLFVIVSTHNEEEMKRAQRAGADMITYSPIFPTPNKGVPKGVKSLRKIVCKSKIPVIALGGIVTKRHIHKIKAARAAGFASIRYFVSPL
;
A
#
# COMPACT_ATOMS: atom_id res chain seq x y z
N MET A 1 -10.56 7.09 -6.33
CA MET A 1 -10.76 7.38 -4.90
C MET A 1 -9.84 6.52 -4.05
N HIS A 2 -9.31 7.04 -2.95
CA HIS A 2 -8.48 6.29 -2.01
C HIS A 2 -9.19 6.20 -0.65
N LEU A 3 -9.41 4.98 -0.17
CA LEU A 3 -10.08 4.68 1.09
C LEU A 3 -9.08 4.29 2.19
N PRO A 4 -9.28 4.76 3.45
CA PRO A 4 -8.56 4.21 4.59
C PRO A 4 -9.04 2.79 4.93
N ALA A 5 -8.24 2.02 5.67
CA ALA A 5 -8.57 0.65 6.09
C ALA A 5 -9.91 0.54 6.84
N SER A 6 -10.27 1.57 7.61
CA SER A 6 -11.53 1.66 8.37
C SER A 6 -12.78 1.82 7.49
N LYS A 7 -12.62 2.01 6.18
CA LYS A 7 -13.70 2.23 5.22
C LYS A 7 -13.73 1.19 4.10
N ILE A 8 -13.14 0.01 4.32
CA ILE A 8 -13.19 -1.13 3.38
C ILE A 8 -14.62 -1.47 2.98
N ASP A 9 -15.60 -1.37 3.88
CA ASP A 9 -16.98 -1.75 3.57
C ASP A 9 -17.66 -0.81 2.54
N TYR A 10 -17.12 0.40 2.35
CA TYR A 10 -17.59 1.36 1.34
C TYR A 10 -17.10 1.03 -0.08
N ILE A 11 -16.19 0.05 -0.26
CA ILE A 11 -15.68 -0.29 -1.58
C ILE A 11 -16.81 -0.69 -2.52
N LYS A 12 -17.77 -1.51 -2.06
CA LYS A 12 -18.90 -1.96 -2.90
C LYS A 12 -19.72 -0.79 -3.43
N GLU A 13 -19.97 0.22 -2.60
CA GLU A 13 -20.68 1.43 -3.00
C GLU A 13 -19.88 2.24 -4.03
N ALA A 14 -18.59 2.46 -3.76
CA ALA A 14 -17.70 3.16 -4.69
C ALA A 14 -17.61 2.45 -6.06
N LYS A 15 -17.60 1.10 -6.06
CA LYS A 15 -17.61 0.31 -7.31
C LYS A 15 -18.95 0.40 -8.04
N ARG A 16 -20.10 0.44 -7.36
CA ARG A 16 -21.40 0.72 -8.01
C ARG A 16 -21.43 2.08 -8.70
N ALA A 17 -20.75 3.07 -8.10
CA ALA A 17 -20.52 4.39 -8.71
C ALA A 17 -19.43 4.39 -9.80
N LYS A 18 -18.94 3.22 -10.25
CA LYS A 18 -17.91 3.06 -11.29
C LYS A 18 -16.58 3.76 -10.97
N LEU A 19 -16.26 3.95 -9.69
CA LEU A 19 -14.99 4.56 -9.29
C LEU A 19 -13.85 3.52 -9.31
N PHE A 20 -12.65 4.01 -9.62
CA PHE A 20 -11.41 3.29 -9.33
C PHE A 20 -11.06 3.45 -7.85
N VAL A 21 -10.85 2.34 -7.14
CA VAL A 21 -10.73 2.28 -5.69
C VAL A 21 -9.37 1.73 -5.30
N ILE A 22 -8.59 2.58 -4.62
CA ILE A 22 -7.37 2.19 -3.92
C ILE A 22 -7.68 2.13 -2.42
N VAL A 23 -7.10 1.18 -1.69
CA VAL A 23 -7.34 1.04 -0.24
C VAL A 23 -6.03 0.97 0.53
N SER A 24 -5.95 1.70 1.64
CA SER A 24 -4.86 1.58 2.60
C SER A 24 -4.99 0.29 3.41
N THR A 25 -3.92 -0.51 3.45
CA THR A 25 -3.85 -1.76 4.20
C THR A 25 -2.56 -1.87 5.02
N HIS A 26 -2.64 -2.58 6.14
CA HIS A 26 -1.56 -2.67 7.14
C HIS A 26 -1.25 -4.12 7.58
N ASN A 27 -2.07 -5.07 7.15
CA ASN A 27 -1.92 -6.50 7.43
C ASN A 27 -2.56 -7.34 6.30
N GLU A 28 -2.35 -8.66 6.37
CA GLU A 28 -2.86 -9.60 5.36
C GLU A 28 -4.39 -9.67 5.33
N GLU A 29 -5.06 -9.58 6.48
CA GLU A 29 -6.51 -9.66 6.55
C GLU A 29 -7.20 -8.44 5.93
N GLU A 30 -6.67 -7.24 6.13
CA GLU A 30 -7.11 -6.04 5.42
C GLU A 30 -6.92 -6.17 3.91
N MET A 31 -5.76 -6.66 3.44
CA MET A 31 -5.53 -6.90 2.01
C MET A 31 -6.55 -7.87 1.43
N LYS A 32 -6.79 -9.01 2.10
CA LYS A 32 -7.76 -10.00 1.65
C LYS A 32 -9.18 -9.42 1.63
N ARG A 33 -9.58 -8.66 2.66
CA ARG A 33 -10.90 -8.01 2.71
C ARG A 33 -11.07 -7.00 1.57
N ALA A 34 -10.09 -6.13 1.34
CA ALA A 34 -10.13 -5.13 0.27
C ALA A 34 -10.24 -5.80 -1.12
N GLN A 35 -9.43 -6.85 -1.36
CA GLN A 35 -9.51 -7.62 -2.60
C GLN A 35 -10.87 -8.29 -2.79
N ARG A 36 -11.40 -8.96 -1.75
CA ARG A 36 -12.74 -9.59 -1.82
C ARG A 36 -13.86 -8.57 -2.06
N ALA A 37 -13.70 -7.36 -1.54
CA ALA A 37 -14.67 -6.28 -1.73
C ALA A 37 -14.58 -5.61 -3.12
N GLY A 38 -13.56 -5.93 -3.93
CA GLY A 38 -13.40 -5.43 -5.29
C GLY A 38 -12.55 -4.16 -5.41
N ALA A 39 -11.62 -3.93 -4.48
CA ALA A 39 -10.61 -2.88 -4.65
C ALA A 39 -9.76 -3.13 -5.91
N ASP A 40 -9.44 -2.08 -6.66
CA ASP A 40 -8.63 -2.19 -7.86
C ASP A 40 -7.14 -2.27 -7.51
N MET A 41 -6.71 -1.62 -6.43
CA MET A 41 -5.34 -1.68 -5.89
C MET A 41 -5.32 -1.49 -4.37
N ILE A 42 -4.21 -1.86 -3.75
CA ILE A 42 -3.95 -1.52 -2.35
C ILE A 42 -2.64 -0.76 -2.17
N THR A 43 -2.57 0.04 -1.11
CA THR A 43 -1.30 0.45 -0.53
C THR A 43 -0.99 -0.44 0.68
N TYR A 44 0.28 -0.77 0.90
CA TYR A 44 0.75 -1.49 2.08
C TYR A 44 1.79 -0.66 2.83
N SER A 45 1.52 -0.32 4.09
CA SER A 45 2.30 0.68 4.83
C SER A 45 2.29 0.50 6.36
N PRO A 46 3.20 1.19 7.08
CA PRO A 46 4.43 1.81 6.58
C PRO A 46 5.52 0.75 6.30
N ILE A 47 6.26 0.86 5.19
CA ILE A 47 7.34 -0.11 4.88
C ILE A 47 8.61 0.18 5.70
N PHE A 48 8.99 1.44 5.83
CA PHE A 48 10.17 1.91 6.57
C PHE A 48 9.75 2.92 7.64
N PRO A 49 10.64 3.26 8.60
CA PRO A 49 10.34 4.27 9.62
C PRO A 49 9.88 5.60 9.02
N THR A 50 8.84 6.19 9.61
CA THR A 50 8.33 7.51 9.22
C THR A 50 7.67 8.19 10.43
N PRO A 51 7.75 9.52 10.57
CA PRO A 51 7.21 10.23 11.73
C PRO A 51 5.72 9.94 11.95
N ASN A 52 5.31 9.84 13.21
CA ASN A 52 3.91 9.70 13.65
C ASN A 52 3.17 8.49 13.03
N LYS A 53 3.89 7.42 12.67
CA LYS A 53 3.31 6.15 12.22
C LYS A 53 3.86 5.00 13.07
N GLY A 54 3.10 3.91 13.12
CA GLY A 54 3.45 2.71 13.87
C GLY A 54 4.65 1.94 13.30
N VAL A 55 4.91 0.76 13.89
CA VAL A 55 6.07 -0.10 13.57
C VAL A 55 6.15 -0.39 12.06
N PRO A 56 7.32 -0.19 11.42
CA PRO A 56 7.51 -0.49 10.01
C PRO A 56 7.33 -1.98 9.72
N LYS A 57 6.59 -2.30 8.66
CA LYS A 57 6.31 -3.68 8.23
C LYS A 57 7.52 -4.35 7.60
N GLY A 58 8.40 -3.57 6.99
CA GLY A 58 9.60 -4.06 6.32
C GLY A 58 9.33 -4.80 5.01
N VAL A 59 10.42 -5.01 4.28
CA VAL A 59 10.42 -5.54 2.91
C VAL A 59 10.03 -7.02 2.85
N LYS A 60 10.38 -7.80 3.89
CA LYS A 60 9.99 -9.21 4.01
C LYS A 60 8.47 -9.36 4.12
N SER A 61 7.81 -8.50 4.90
CA SER A 61 6.35 -8.48 4.99
C SER A 61 5.71 -8.03 3.69
N LEU A 62 6.23 -6.97 3.07
CA LEU A 62 5.78 -6.51 1.75
C LEU A 62 5.79 -7.64 0.72
N ARG A 63 6.88 -8.41 0.62
CA ARG A 63 6.97 -9.54 -0.31
C ARG A 63 5.89 -10.60 -0.05
N LYS A 64 5.60 -10.91 1.22
CA LYS A 64 4.50 -11.85 1.56
C LYS A 64 3.15 -11.34 1.08
N ILE A 65 2.87 -10.05 1.25
CA ILE A 65 1.62 -9.43 0.79
C ILE A 65 1.53 -9.45 -0.74
N VAL A 66 2.60 -9.05 -1.43
CA VAL A 66 2.68 -9.07 -2.89
C VAL A 66 2.43 -10.48 -3.44
N CYS A 67 3.04 -11.52 -2.85
CA CYS A 67 2.85 -12.90 -3.29
C CYS A 67 1.42 -13.43 -3.10
N LYS A 68 0.66 -12.88 -2.15
CA LYS A 68 -0.71 -13.33 -1.84
C LYS A 68 -1.79 -12.49 -2.50
N SER A 69 -1.49 -11.25 -2.85
CA SER A 69 -2.44 -10.33 -3.46
C SER A 69 -2.59 -10.63 -4.96
N LYS A 70 -3.85 -10.64 -5.42
CA LYS A 70 -4.24 -10.76 -6.83
C LYS A 70 -4.41 -9.40 -7.50
N ILE A 71 -4.33 -8.31 -6.74
CA ILE A 71 -4.42 -6.93 -7.22
C ILE A 71 -3.09 -6.21 -6.95
N PRO A 72 -2.76 -5.15 -7.71
CA PRO A 72 -1.49 -4.44 -7.54
C PRO A 72 -1.31 -3.88 -6.12
N VAL A 73 -0.09 -4.08 -5.59
CA VAL A 73 0.32 -3.57 -4.28
C VAL A 73 1.31 -2.43 -4.45
N ILE A 74 0.97 -1.25 -3.93
CA ILE A 74 1.85 -0.09 -3.85
C ILE A 74 2.48 -0.02 -2.46
N ALA A 75 3.81 -0.04 -2.41
CA ALA A 75 4.55 0.17 -1.17
C ALA A 75 4.45 1.64 -0.73
N LEU A 76 4.16 1.89 0.55
CA LEU A 76 4.03 3.25 1.08
C LEU A 76 4.64 3.38 2.48
N GLY A 77 5.16 4.57 2.81
CA GLY A 77 5.64 4.92 4.15
C GLY A 77 7.15 4.73 4.35
N GLY A 78 7.86 5.83 4.61
CA GLY A 78 9.30 5.87 4.91
C GLY A 78 10.22 5.64 3.71
N ILE A 79 9.71 5.75 2.49
CA ILE A 79 10.44 5.47 1.25
C ILE A 79 11.09 6.76 0.79
N VAL A 80 12.36 6.98 1.11
CA VAL A 80 13.04 8.28 0.95
C VAL A 80 14.43 8.20 0.32
N THR A 81 14.90 7.00 -0.04
CA THR A 81 16.21 6.84 -0.69
C THR A 81 16.11 5.91 -1.89
N LYS A 82 17.05 6.04 -2.84
CA LYS A 82 17.19 5.07 -3.94
C LYS A 82 17.37 3.64 -3.41
N ARG A 83 18.07 3.44 -2.29
CA ARG A 83 18.22 2.12 -1.65
C ARG A 83 16.87 1.53 -1.20
N HIS A 84 15.95 2.35 -0.69
CA HIS A 84 14.59 1.89 -0.35
C HIS A 84 13.82 1.44 -1.59
N ILE A 85 13.93 2.19 -2.70
CA ILE A 85 13.28 1.85 -3.98
C ILE A 85 13.80 0.51 -4.52
N HIS A 86 15.12 0.28 -4.51
CA HIS A 86 15.69 -1.01 -4.93
C HIS A 86 15.15 -2.18 -4.10
N LYS A 87 15.04 -2.01 -2.78
CA LYS A 87 14.45 -3.04 -1.90
C LYS A 87 12.97 -3.30 -2.22
N ILE A 88 12.19 -2.28 -2.55
CA ILE A 88 10.78 -2.41 -2.95
C ILE A 88 10.65 -3.14 -4.29
N LYS A 89 11.48 -2.78 -5.28
CA LYS A 89 11.53 -3.46 -6.58
C LYS A 89 11.85 -4.95 -6.40
N ALA A 90 12.82 -5.29 -5.54
CA ALA A 90 13.16 -6.67 -5.20
C ALA A 90 12.03 -7.42 -4.47
N ALA A 91 11.13 -6.71 -3.78
CA ALA A 91 9.92 -7.26 -3.18
C ALA A 91 8.76 -7.44 -4.19
N ARG A 92 8.94 -6.99 -5.44
CA ARG A 92 7.97 -7.08 -6.55
C ARG A 92 6.67 -6.30 -6.32
N ALA A 93 6.68 -5.26 -5.48
CA ALA A 93 5.56 -4.33 -5.43
C ALA A 93 5.36 -3.69 -6.82
N ALA A 94 4.11 -3.40 -7.17
CA ALA A 94 3.77 -2.80 -8.46
C ALA A 94 4.33 -1.37 -8.60
N GLY A 95 4.56 -0.72 -7.47
CA GLY A 95 5.18 0.60 -7.41
C GLY A 95 5.38 1.04 -5.97
N PHE A 96 5.77 2.30 -5.80
CA PHE A 96 5.82 2.94 -4.50
C PHE A 96 5.21 4.33 -4.53
N ALA A 97 4.74 4.78 -3.37
CA ALA A 97 4.31 6.15 -3.16
C ALA A 97 5.15 6.79 -2.06
N SER A 98 5.48 8.07 -2.24
CA SER A 98 6.22 8.86 -1.26
C SER A 98 5.90 10.33 -1.45
N ILE A 99 6.03 11.10 -0.37
CA ILE A 99 5.98 12.57 -0.42
C ILE A 99 7.43 13.06 -0.32
N ARG A 100 8.08 12.80 0.82
CA ARG A 100 9.44 13.25 1.14
C ARG A 100 10.51 12.84 0.12
N TYR A 101 10.36 11.70 -0.55
CA TYR A 101 11.32 11.35 -1.62
C TYR A 101 11.33 12.36 -2.77
N PHE A 102 10.16 12.93 -3.10
CA PHE A 102 10.00 13.82 -4.26
C PHE A 102 10.04 15.30 -3.90
N VAL A 103 9.74 15.66 -2.65
CA VAL A 103 9.60 17.08 -2.25
C VAL A 103 10.66 17.57 -1.26
N SER A 104 11.50 16.69 -0.71
CA SER A 104 12.60 17.14 0.15
C SER A 104 13.72 17.72 -0.71
N PRO A 105 14.20 18.96 -0.43
CA PRO A 105 15.36 19.50 -1.12
C PRO A 105 16.57 18.59 -0.90
N LEU A 106 17.34 18.36 -1.97
CA LEU A 106 18.63 17.68 -1.92
C LEU A 106 19.62 18.48 -1.07
#